data_AF-A0A0F8UZF8-F1
#
_entry.id   AF-A0A0F8UZF8-F1
#
_cell.length_a   1.000
_cell.length_b   1.000
_cell.length_c   1.000
_cell.angle_alpha   90.00
_cell.angle_beta   90.00
_cell.angle_gamma   90.00
#
_symmetry.space_group_name_H-M   'P 1'
#
loop_
_entity.id
_entity.type
_entity.pdbx_description
1 polymer ?
#
loop_
_entity_poly.entity_id
_entity_poly.type
_entity_poly.pdbx_seq_one_letter_code
_entity_poly.pdbx_strand_id
1 'polypeptide(L)'
;MDRIDCSAIYIDPRVQSERWVYHSSYDGPLTSSSPADEPESLRSDVDVLLGILYLCQAGASLATKLAELSDSAANHCTPVFAFFDIDLHGEEGPSLSRRNTTRGSWPDSSSSASLRRGFTFSSQSEGSSDLKLLSGLSTDIQVQDALNLVIPVAILRPLPRESTSAVPEHKPDTGYMPEPQHISKCLDAGAIDVLTAPLDRIRVQSLVVHAYRSRKTALREQSRFMSRKKLRKHSWVGVHDEQPYSYLREAM
;
A
#
# COMPACT_ATOMS: atom_id res chain seq x y z
N MET A 1 12.88 22.06 3.20
CA MET A 1 12.45 20.70 3.57
C MET A 1 12.75 19.82 2.38
N ASP A 2 13.60 18.81 2.55
CA ASP A 2 13.85 17.84 1.48
C ASP A 2 12.52 17.15 1.13
N ARG A 3 12.14 17.17 -0.15
CA ARG A 3 10.94 16.48 -0.62
C ARG A 3 11.15 14.98 -0.43
N ILE A 4 10.11 14.29 0.01
CA ILE A 4 10.15 12.83 0.15
C ILE A 4 9.75 12.25 -1.20
N ASP A 5 10.68 11.63 -1.88
CA ASP A 5 10.37 10.88 -3.10
C ASP A 5 9.45 9.71 -2.72
N CYS A 6 8.35 9.57 -3.45
CA CYS A 6 7.36 8.50 -3.28
C CYS A 6 6.96 7.98 -4.64
N SER A 7 6.75 6.67 -4.71
CA SER A 7 6.06 6.04 -5.83
C SER A 7 4.62 5.76 -5.44
N ALA A 8 3.75 5.63 -6.42
CA ALA A 8 2.36 5.29 -6.23
C ALA A 8 1.92 4.25 -7.26
N ILE A 9 1.02 3.38 -6.87
CA ILE A 9 0.24 2.54 -7.78
C ILE A 9 -1.22 2.81 -7.47
N TYR A 10 -2.03 3.03 -8.51
CA TYR A 10 -3.47 3.21 -8.39
C TYR A 10 -4.18 2.13 -9.19
N ILE A 11 -4.93 1.29 -8.47
CA ILE A 11 -5.84 0.32 -9.07
C ILE A 11 -7.23 0.95 -9.21
N ASP A 12 -7.72 1.02 -10.44
CA ASP A 12 -9.03 1.55 -10.76
C ASP A 12 -9.62 0.80 -11.96
N PRO A 13 -10.85 0.26 -11.86
CA PRO A 13 -11.49 -0.47 -12.95
C PRO A 13 -11.74 0.36 -14.21
N ARG A 14 -11.75 1.70 -14.11
CA ARG A 14 -11.91 2.66 -15.22
C ARG A 14 -10.65 2.78 -16.09
N VAL A 15 -9.50 2.28 -15.63
CA VAL A 15 -8.24 2.29 -16.39
C VAL A 15 -8.37 1.35 -17.58
N GLN A 16 -8.21 1.88 -18.79
CA GLN A 16 -8.26 1.08 -20.02
C GLN A 16 -6.90 0.52 -20.42
N SER A 17 -5.83 1.25 -20.08
CA SER A 17 -4.46 0.89 -20.44
C SER A 17 -3.52 1.19 -19.29
N GLU A 18 -2.88 0.12 -18.79
CA GLU A 18 -1.92 0.21 -17.71
C GLU A 18 -0.66 0.95 -18.15
N ARG A 19 -0.20 1.91 -17.33
CA ARG A 19 0.92 2.78 -17.71
C ARG A 19 1.52 3.51 -16.53
N TRP A 20 2.73 4.00 -16.74
CA TRP A 20 3.34 5.01 -15.88
C TRP A 20 2.83 6.41 -16.24
N VAL A 21 2.52 7.18 -15.21
CA VAL A 21 2.20 8.60 -15.24
C VAL A 21 3.24 9.32 -14.40
N TYR A 22 3.89 10.29 -15.03
CA TYR A 22 4.92 11.10 -14.39
C TYR A 22 4.36 12.49 -14.15
N HIS A 23 4.21 12.85 -12.88
CA HIS A 23 3.93 14.24 -12.52
C HIS A 23 5.22 15.04 -12.67
N SER A 24 5.27 15.92 -13.68
CA SER A 24 6.34 16.91 -13.78
C SER A 24 6.32 17.74 -12.50
N SER A 25 7.46 17.86 -11.84
CA SER A 25 7.62 18.48 -10.52
C SER A 25 7.35 19.99 -10.47
N TYR A 26 6.86 20.58 -11.57
CA TYR A 26 6.52 21.97 -11.78
C TYR A 26 5.32 22.05 -12.74
N ASP A 27 4.17 22.52 -12.26
CA ASP A 27 2.98 23.12 -12.93
C ASP A 27 2.75 22.89 -14.44
N GLY A 28 3.20 21.76 -14.97
CA GLY A 28 3.21 21.43 -16.38
C GLY A 28 2.27 20.25 -16.60
N PRO A 29 1.57 20.22 -17.75
CA PRO A 29 0.64 19.14 -18.06
C PRO A 29 1.32 17.78 -17.98
N LEU A 30 0.58 16.76 -17.55
CA LEU A 30 1.04 15.38 -17.51
C LEU A 30 1.69 15.00 -18.84
N THR A 31 2.93 14.53 -18.82
CA THR A 31 3.62 14.02 -20.02
C THR A 31 3.25 12.56 -20.31
N SER A 32 1.98 12.19 -20.10
CA SER A 32 1.43 10.93 -20.57
C SER A 32 0.19 11.23 -21.42
N SER A 33 0.16 10.69 -22.63
CA SER A 33 -1.05 10.73 -23.45
C SER A 33 -2.11 9.88 -22.76
N SER A 34 -3.04 10.51 -22.01
CA SER A 34 -4.23 9.81 -21.55
C SER A 34 -4.98 9.29 -22.79
N PRO A 35 -5.37 8.00 -22.82
CA PRO A 35 -6.24 7.49 -23.86
C PRO A 35 -7.47 8.40 -23.98
N ALA A 36 -7.86 8.75 -25.21
CA ALA A 36 -9.00 9.63 -25.47
C ALA A 36 -10.30 9.14 -24.82
N ASP A 37 -10.39 7.84 -24.58
CA ASP A 37 -11.58 7.11 -24.15
C ASP A 37 -11.67 6.91 -22.60
N GLU A 38 -10.68 7.38 -21.84
CA GLU A 38 -10.77 7.37 -20.37
C GLU A 38 -11.69 8.48 -19.81
N PRO A 39 -12.45 8.20 -18.73
CA PRO A 39 -13.38 9.17 -18.15
C PRO A 39 -12.66 10.36 -17.51
N GLU A 40 -13.25 11.54 -17.62
CA GLU A 40 -12.70 12.80 -17.07
C GLU A 40 -12.49 12.74 -15.54
N SER A 41 -13.34 12.01 -14.83
CA SER A 41 -13.19 11.78 -13.40
C SER A 41 -11.89 11.04 -13.06
N LEU A 42 -11.50 10.03 -13.85
CA LEU A 42 -10.24 9.30 -13.64
C LEU A 42 -9.05 10.23 -13.91
N ARG A 43 -9.11 11.03 -14.97
CA ARG A 43 -8.06 12.00 -15.30
C ARG A 43 -7.86 13.01 -14.16
N SER A 44 -8.97 13.53 -13.63
CA SER A 44 -8.97 14.47 -12.50
C SER A 44 -8.36 13.85 -11.24
N ASP A 45 -8.72 12.61 -10.92
CA ASP A 45 -8.15 11.89 -9.78
C ASP A 45 -6.63 11.70 -9.97
N VAL A 46 -6.21 11.26 -11.15
CA VAL A 46 -4.80 11.08 -11.52
C VAL A 46 -4.01 12.37 -11.40
N ASP A 47 -4.53 13.51 -11.86
CA ASP A 47 -3.87 14.83 -11.78
C ASP A 47 -3.55 15.29 -10.34
N VAL A 48 -4.32 14.79 -9.38
CA VAL A 48 -4.20 15.19 -7.97
C VAL A 48 -3.26 14.26 -7.19
N LEU A 49 -3.12 13.00 -7.61
CA LEU A 49 -2.26 12.01 -6.97
C LEU A 49 -0.77 12.41 -7.01
N LEU A 50 0.00 11.89 -6.04
CA LEU A 50 1.38 12.30 -5.81
C LEU A 50 2.39 11.32 -6.42
N GLY A 51 3.53 11.87 -6.85
CA GLY A 51 4.74 11.09 -7.13
C GLY A 51 4.79 10.49 -8.54
N ILE A 52 5.53 9.38 -8.67
CA ILE A 52 5.56 8.57 -9.90
C ILE A 52 4.45 7.53 -9.78
N LEU A 53 3.41 7.64 -10.61
CA LEU A 53 2.19 6.86 -10.48
C LEU A 53 2.12 5.78 -11.56
N TYR A 54 1.87 4.53 -11.18
CA TYR A 54 1.46 3.48 -12.12
C TYR A 54 -0.05 3.27 -12.03
N LEU A 55 -0.72 3.24 -13.17
CA LEU A 55 -2.14 2.91 -13.27
C LEU A 55 -2.29 1.45 -13.66
N CYS A 56 -3.14 0.72 -12.94
CA CYS A 56 -3.50 -0.65 -13.28
C CYS A 56 -5.01 -0.88 -13.13
N GLN A 57 -5.51 -1.87 -13.87
CA GLN A 57 -6.92 -2.27 -13.80
C GLN A 57 -7.11 -3.55 -12.98
N ALA A 58 -6.09 -4.42 -12.95
CA ALA A 58 -6.19 -5.75 -12.36
C ALA A 58 -5.31 -5.91 -11.11
N GLY A 59 -5.80 -6.69 -10.14
CA GLY A 59 -5.07 -7.02 -8.92
C GLY A 59 -3.76 -7.78 -9.17
N ALA A 60 -3.70 -8.61 -10.21
CA ALA A 60 -2.48 -9.31 -10.60
C ALA A 60 -1.37 -8.35 -11.07
N SER A 61 -1.74 -7.31 -11.84
CA SER A 61 -0.82 -6.25 -12.27
C SER A 61 -0.34 -5.41 -11.08
N LEU A 62 -1.26 -5.06 -10.17
CA LEU A 62 -0.93 -4.38 -8.91
C LEU A 62 0.12 -5.17 -8.12
N ALA A 63 -0.09 -6.48 -7.91
CA ALA A 63 0.85 -7.32 -7.18
C ALA A 63 2.21 -7.42 -7.85
N THR A 64 2.23 -7.60 -9.18
CA THR A 64 3.46 -7.67 -9.97
C THR A 64 4.26 -6.38 -9.85
N LYS A 65 3.60 -5.22 -9.99
CA LYS A 65 4.24 -3.91 -9.91
C LYS A 65 4.62 -3.51 -8.49
N LEU A 66 3.83 -3.87 -7.49
CA LEU A 66 4.23 -3.70 -6.09
C LEU A 66 5.48 -4.53 -5.78
N ALA A 67 5.60 -5.75 -6.31
CA ALA A 67 6.79 -6.57 -6.09
C ALA A 67 8.03 -5.90 -6.70
N GLU A 68 7.94 -5.47 -7.97
CA GLU A 68 9.00 -4.72 -8.65
C GLU A 68 9.41 -3.45 -7.87
N LEU A 69 8.43 -2.66 -7.43
CA LEU A 69 8.69 -1.43 -6.67
C LEU A 69 9.27 -1.71 -5.29
N SER A 70 8.75 -2.71 -4.58
CA SER A 70 9.19 -3.06 -3.22
C SER A 70 10.67 -3.45 -3.16
N ASP A 71 11.16 -4.15 -4.19
CA ASP A 71 12.58 -4.52 -4.29
C ASP A 71 13.47 -3.29 -4.46
N SER A 72 13.03 -2.30 -5.25
CA SER A 72 13.76 -1.03 -5.39
C SER A 72 13.63 -0.14 -4.14
N ALA A 73 12.44 -0.11 -3.52
CA ALA A 73 12.09 0.71 -2.38
C ALA A 73 12.88 0.32 -1.12
N ALA A 74 13.12 -0.98 -0.91
CA ALA A 74 13.87 -1.47 0.25
C ALA A 74 15.31 -0.94 0.31
N ASN A 75 15.92 -0.64 -0.84
CA ASN A 75 17.30 -0.11 -0.90
C ASN A 75 17.36 1.38 -0.58
N HIS A 76 16.38 2.16 -1.03
CA HIS A 76 16.35 3.62 -0.90
C HIS A 76 15.43 4.12 0.22
N CYS A 77 14.72 3.22 0.89
CA CYS A 77 13.65 3.52 1.84
C CYS A 77 12.58 4.45 1.25
N THR A 78 12.23 4.23 -0.03
CA THR A 78 11.24 5.03 -0.76
C THR A 78 9.83 4.49 -0.46
N PRO A 79 8.93 5.29 0.14
CA PRO A 79 7.55 4.87 0.36
C PRO A 79 6.81 4.61 -0.95
N VAL A 80 5.88 3.65 -0.92
CA VAL A 80 5.03 3.29 -2.06
C VAL A 80 3.57 3.37 -1.62
N PHE A 81 2.80 4.31 -2.18
CA PHE A 81 1.36 4.33 -1.97
C PHE A 81 0.68 3.30 -2.86
N ALA A 82 -0.25 2.54 -2.30
CA ALA A 82 -1.13 1.65 -3.06
C ALA A 82 -2.56 2.16 -2.90
N PHE A 83 -3.05 2.88 -3.90
CA PHE A 83 -4.40 3.43 -3.94
C PHE A 83 -5.37 2.41 -4.49
N PHE A 84 -6.43 2.13 -3.75
CA PHE A 84 -7.50 1.23 -4.14
C PHE A 84 -8.77 2.03 -4.37
N ASP A 85 -9.24 2.04 -5.61
CA ASP A 85 -10.62 2.46 -5.87
C ASP A 85 -11.58 1.39 -5.33
N ILE A 86 -12.41 1.74 -4.35
CA ILE A 86 -13.33 0.81 -3.70
C ILE A 86 -14.78 1.20 -4.03
N ASP A 87 -15.50 0.26 -4.65
CA ASP A 87 -16.96 0.33 -4.76
C ASP A 87 -17.62 -0.54 -3.68
N LEU A 88 -18.34 0.12 -2.75
CA LEU A 88 -19.03 -0.55 -1.64
C LEU A 88 -20.52 -0.78 -1.89
N HIS A 89 -21.08 -0.29 -3.00
CA HIS A 89 -22.53 -0.34 -3.24
C HIS A 89 -22.99 -1.66 -3.86
N GLY A 90 -22.10 -2.40 -4.53
CA GLY A 90 -22.42 -3.70 -5.13
C GLY A 90 -22.61 -4.86 -4.12
N GLU A 91 -22.25 -4.66 -2.85
CA GLU A 91 -22.29 -5.69 -1.80
C GLU A 91 -23.60 -5.71 -0.97
N GLU A 92 -24.60 -4.90 -1.32
CA GLU A 92 -25.92 -4.87 -0.65
C GLU A 92 -27.02 -5.68 -1.35
N GLY A 93 -26.66 -6.67 -2.18
CA GLY A 93 -27.58 -7.77 -2.46
C GLY A 93 -27.69 -8.66 -1.22
N PRO A 94 -28.84 -9.30 -0.93
CA PRO A 94 -28.90 -10.32 0.10
C PRO A 94 -28.09 -11.51 -0.42
N SER A 95 -26.78 -11.49 -0.19
CA SER A 95 -26.00 -12.70 -0.25
C SER A 95 -26.57 -13.55 0.87
N LEU A 96 -27.46 -14.47 0.50
CA LEU A 96 -27.71 -15.71 1.22
C LEU A 96 -26.41 -16.52 1.18
N SER A 97 -25.31 -15.94 1.65
CA SER A 97 -24.13 -16.68 2.01
C SER A 97 -24.52 -17.35 3.31
N ARG A 98 -25.11 -18.54 3.13
CA ARG A 98 -25.40 -19.52 4.15
C ARG A 98 -24.38 -19.37 5.25
N ARG A 99 -24.86 -19.28 6.49
CA ARG A 99 -24.16 -19.65 7.71
C ARG A 99 -23.25 -20.85 7.43
N ASN A 100 -22.02 -20.60 7.02
CA ASN A 100 -21.00 -21.63 6.91
C ASN A 100 -20.20 -21.50 8.20
N THR A 101 -20.81 -22.03 9.25
CA THR A 101 -20.09 -22.48 10.44
C THR A 101 -19.25 -23.68 10.03
N THR A 102 -18.21 -23.47 9.22
CA THR A 102 -17.10 -24.41 9.08
C THR A 102 -16.00 -23.92 10.00
N ARG A 103 -16.10 -24.42 11.23
CA ARG A 103 -15.00 -24.64 12.13
C ARG A 103 -13.75 -25.07 11.33
N GLY A 104 -12.66 -24.35 11.56
CA GLY A 104 -11.28 -24.59 11.09
C GLY A 104 -11.03 -25.74 10.13
N SER A 105 -10.63 -25.41 8.91
CA SER A 105 -9.70 -26.22 8.15
C SER A 105 -8.86 -25.29 7.27
N TRP A 106 -7.66 -25.00 7.75
CA TRP A 106 -6.60 -24.46 6.89
C TRP A 106 -6.30 -25.55 5.86
N PRO A 107 -6.30 -25.27 4.55
CA PRO A 107 -5.71 -26.21 3.62
C PRO A 107 -4.22 -26.25 3.94
N ASP A 108 -3.78 -27.37 4.52
CA ASP A 108 -2.38 -27.77 4.47
C ASP A 108 -2.05 -27.93 2.99
N SER A 109 -1.30 -26.96 2.48
CA SER A 109 -0.73 -26.99 1.15
C SER A 109 0.67 -26.44 1.26
N SER A 110 1.50 -27.29 1.87
CA SER A 110 2.92 -27.36 1.59
C SER A 110 3.14 -27.35 0.08
N SER A 111 3.46 -26.19 -0.45
CA SER A 111 4.11 -26.00 -1.73
C SER A 111 4.95 -24.74 -1.60
N SER A 112 6.26 -24.94 -1.47
CA SER A 112 7.26 -23.89 -1.68
C SER A 112 7.05 -23.29 -3.06
N ALA A 113 6.13 -22.34 -3.19
CA ALA A 113 6.15 -21.39 -4.27
C ALA A 113 7.48 -20.66 -4.12
N SER A 114 8.35 -20.84 -5.11
CA SER A 114 9.62 -20.16 -5.26
C SER A 114 9.58 -18.77 -4.63
N LEU A 115 10.56 -18.52 -3.76
CA LEU A 115 10.89 -17.29 -3.02
C LEU A 115 11.08 -16.07 -3.94
N ARG A 116 10.07 -15.74 -4.75
CA ARG A 116 9.82 -14.36 -5.10
C ARG A 116 9.18 -13.77 -3.86
N ARG A 117 9.69 -12.64 -3.39
CA ARG A 117 9.09 -11.80 -2.36
C ARG A 117 7.75 -11.28 -2.89
N GLY A 118 6.79 -12.18 -3.00
CA GLY A 118 5.60 -12.04 -3.82
C GLY A 118 4.38 -11.96 -2.93
N PHE A 119 3.54 -10.99 -3.23
CA PHE A 119 2.27 -10.79 -2.56
C PHE A 119 1.34 -12.00 -2.80
N THR A 120 0.86 -12.60 -1.71
CA THR A 120 -0.02 -13.77 -1.75
C THR A 120 -1.46 -13.43 -2.13
N PHE A 121 -1.84 -12.14 -2.05
CA PHE A 121 -3.15 -11.69 -2.51
C PHE A 121 -3.35 -11.85 -4.02
N SER A 122 -2.27 -11.92 -4.80
CA SER A 122 -2.32 -12.00 -6.28
C SER A 122 -3.05 -13.24 -6.80
N SER A 123 -2.84 -14.41 -6.19
CA SER A 123 -3.48 -15.67 -6.61
C SER A 123 -4.97 -15.74 -6.25
N GLN A 124 -5.42 -14.90 -5.31
CA GLN A 124 -6.81 -14.82 -4.86
C GLN A 124 -7.56 -13.63 -5.47
N SER A 125 -6.86 -12.80 -6.27
CA SER A 125 -7.36 -11.49 -6.73
C SER A 125 -8.26 -11.52 -7.97
N GLU A 126 -8.21 -12.59 -8.76
CA GLU A 126 -8.88 -12.64 -10.06
C GLU A 126 -10.41 -12.69 -9.87
N GLY A 127 -11.07 -11.52 -10.03
CA GLY A 127 -12.51 -11.34 -9.82
C GLY A 127 -12.96 -11.14 -8.37
N SER A 128 -12.04 -10.92 -7.43
CA SER A 128 -12.39 -10.62 -6.03
C SER A 128 -12.69 -9.13 -5.82
N SER A 129 -13.65 -8.81 -4.94
CA SER A 129 -13.95 -7.43 -4.50
C SER A 129 -12.68 -6.66 -4.10
N ASP A 130 -12.63 -5.37 -4.41
CA ASP A 130 -11.48 -4.49 -4.12
C ASP A 130 -11.10 -4.47 -2.62
N LEU A 131 -12.09 -4.65 -1.72
CA LEU A 131 -11.84 -4.80 -0.28
C LEU A 131 -11.03 -6.07 0.06
N LYS A 132 -11.24 -7.17 -0.67
CA LYS A 132 -10.47 -8.41 -0.48
C LYS A 132 -9.03 -8.24 -0.97
N LEU A 133 -8.82 -7.48 -2.05
CA LEU A 133 -7.49 -7.12 -2.52
C LEU A 133 -6.73 -6.29 -1.48
N LEU A 134 -7.39 -5.25 -0.95
CA LEU A 134 -6.85 -4.41 0.11
C LEU A 134 -6.53 -5.24 1.37
N SER A 135 -7.44 -6.11 1.79
CA SER A 135 -7.25 -7.01 2.92
C SER A 135 -6.07 -7.96 2.71
N GLY A 136 -5.98 -8.58 1.53
CA GLY A 136 -4.86 -9.44 1.17
C GLY A 136 -3.51 -8.69 1.22
N LEU A 137 -3.45 -7.48 0.64
CA LEU A 137 -2.24 -6.65 0.73
C LEU A 137 -1.88 -6.32 2.17
N SER A 138 -2.85 -5.92 2.99
CA SER A 138 -2.63 -5.63 4.41
C SER A 138 -2.09 -6.85 5.16
N THR A 139 -2.62 -8.05 4.89
CA THR A 139 -2.10 -9.28 5.49
C THR A 139 -0.66 -9.58 5.05
N ASP A 140 -0.33 -9.37 3.78
CA ASP A 140 1.04 -9.55 3.29
C ASP A 140 2.00 -8.56 3.96
N ILE A 141 1.60 -7.30 4.14
CA ILE A 141 2.40 -6.27 4.84
C ILE A 141 2.65 -6.67 6.30
N GLN A 142 1.63 -7.21 6.99
CA GLN A 142 1.77 -7.64 8.39
C GLN A 142 2.68 -8.85 8.56
N VAL A 143 2.68 -9.76 7.59
CA VAL A 143 3.49 -10.99 7.62
C VAL A 143 4.92 -10.73 7.15
N GLN A 144 5.12 -9.79 6.21
CA GLN A 144 6.41 -9.51 5.60
C GLN A 144 6.96 -8.15 6.02
N ASP A 145 7.90 -8.14 6.97
CA ASP A 145 8.63 -6.93 7.41
C ASP A 145 9.24 -6.12 6.24
N ALA A 146 9.56 -6.77 5.12
CA ALA A 146 10.12 -6.13 3.93
C ALA A 146 9.15 -5.19 3.19
N LEU A 147 7.86 -5.21 3.54
CA LEU A 147 6.79 -4.43 2.90
C LEU A 147 6.34 -3.23 3.76
N ASN A 148 7.07 -2.91 4.82
CA ASN A 148 6.80 -1.78 5.73
C ASN A 148 6.79 -0.38 5.06
N LEU A 149 7.22 -0.27 3.81
CA LEU A 149 7.20 0.96 3.00
C LEU A 149 5.93 1.09 2.15
N VAL A 150 5.11 0.04 2.03
CA VAL A 150 3.85 0.09 1.29
C VAL A 150 2.76 0.69 2.17
N ILE A 151 2.00 1.64 1.61
CA ILE A 151 0.99 2.44 2.32
C ILE A 151 -0.35 2.24 1.59
N PRO A 152 -1.21 1.31 2.06
CA PRO A 152 -2.51 1.04 1.43
C PRO A 152 -3.51 2.16 1.72
N VAL A 153 -4.04 2.82 0.71
CA VAL A 153 -5.02 3.92 0.84
C VAL A 153 -6.27 3.56 0.05
N ALA A 154 -7.44 3.63 0.69
CA ALA A 154 -8.71 3.40 0.01
C ALA A 154 -9.27 4.72 -0.55
N ILE A 155 -9.88 4.67 -1.72
CA ILE A 155 -10.59 5.78 -2.36
C ILE A 155 -12.04 5.35 -2.52
N LEU A 156 -12.95 6.02 -1.80
CA LEU A 156 -14.38 5.76 -1.85
C LEU A 156 -15.04 6.65 -2.91
N ARG A 157 -15.77 6.03 -3.85
CA ARG A 157 -16.54 6.77 -4.86
C ARG A 157 -17.97 7.06 -4.39
N PRO A 158 -18.46 8.30 -4.56
CA PRO A 158 -19.88 8.63 -4.47
C PRO A 158 -20.70 7.88 -5.51
N LEU A 159 -21.89 7.40 -5.13
CA LEU A 159 -22.88 6.96 -6.10
C LEU A 159 -23.51 8.20 -6.77
N PRO A 160 -23.66 8.23 -8.11
CA PRO A 160 -24.56 9.16 -8.75
C PRO A 160 -25.98 8.85 -8.26
N ARG A 161 -26.60 9.76 -7.51
CA ARG A 161 -28.01 9.60 -7.14
C ARG A 161 -28.85 9.60 -8.41
N GLU A 162 -29.35 8.44 -8.82
CA GLU A 162 -30.40 8.36 -9.83
C GLU A 162 -31.58 9.20 -9.34
N SER A 163 -31.79 10.31 -10.03
CA SER A 163 -32.77 11.33 -9.68
C SER A 163 -34.16 10.83 -10.06
N THR A 164 -34.68 9.84 -9.34
CA THR A 164 -36.06 9.39 -9.48
C THR A 164 -36.97 10.33 -8.68
N SER A 165 -37.01 11.61 -9.06
CA SER A 165 -38.17 12.46 -8.80
C SER A 165 -38.11 13.68 -9.72
N ALA A 166 -39.15 13.84 -10.52
CA ALA A 166 -39.35 14.98 -11.40
C ALA A 166 -39.76 16.21 -10.58
N VAL A 167 -38.81 16.99 -10.08
CA VAL A 167 -38.94 18.44 -9.79
C VAL A 167 -37.55 19.09 -9.84
N PRO A 168 -37.32 20.16 -10.63
CA PRO A 168 -36.04 20.86 -10.64
C PRO A 168 -36.05 21.91 -9.51
N GLU A 169 -35.62 21.51 -8.32
CA GLU A 169 -35.23 22.48 -7.29
C GLU A 169 -33.71 22.49 -7.15
N HIS A 170 -33.14 23.67 -7.41
CA HIS A 170 -31.76 24.05 -7.13
C HIS A 170 -31.39 23.70 -5.68
N LYS A 171 -30.85 22.51 -5.45
CA LYS A 171 -30.12 22.20 -4.23
C LYS A 171 -28.63 22.37 -4.53
N PRO A 172 -27.90 23.17 -3.74
CA PRO A 172 -26.46 23.28 -3.90
C PRO A 172 -25.86 21.88 -3.75
N ASP A 173 -24.80 21.65 -4.52
CA ASP A 173 -23.97 20.46 -4.55
C ASP A 173 -23.44 20.13 -3.14
N THR A 174 -24.29 19.51 -2.31
CA THR A 174 -23.92 19.10 -0.95
C THR A 174 -23.04 17.88 -1.12
N GLY A 175 -21.72 18.11 -1.01
CA GLY A 175 -20.69 17.10 -1.16
C GLY A 175 -21.08 15.77 -0.52
N TYR A 176 -20.91 14.70 -1.29
CA TYR A 176 -21.13 13.34 -0.82
C TYR A 176 -20.21 13.07 0.37
N MET A 177 -20.80 12.94 1.56
CA MET A 177 -20.09 12.43 2.73
C MET A 177 -20.24 10.91 2.73
N PRO A 178 -19.14 10.13 2.67
CA PRO A 178 -19.21 8.69 2.80
C PRO A 178 -19.81 8.34 4.15
N GLU A 179 -20.67 7.31 4.17
CA GLU A 179 -21.21 6.81 5.43
C GLU A 179 -20.06 6.36 6.34
N PRO A 180 -20.07 6.67 7.65
CA PRO A 180 -19.01 6.23 8.57
C PRO A 180 -18.73 4.72 8.52
N GLN A 181 -19.74 3.91 8.21
CA GLN A 181 -19.63 2.46 8.04
C GLN A 181 -18.76 2.06 6.83
N HIS A 182 -18.76 2.86 5.77
CA HIS A 182 -17.93 2.64 4.59
C HIS A 182 -16.46 2.90 4.91
N ILE A 183 -16.20 3.98 5.65
CA ILE A 183 -14.85 4.28 6.14
C ILE A 183 -14.36 3.15 7.05
N SER A 184 -15.18 2.70 8.00
CA SER A 184 -14.78 1.61 8.91
C SER A 184 -14.48 0.31 8.16
N LYS A 185 -15.28 -0.07 7.15
CA LYS A 185 -15.02 -1.25 6.31
C LYS A 185 -13.64 -1.19 5.63
N CYS A 186 -13.25 -0.03 5.09
CA CYS A 186 -11.94 0.13 4.47
C CYS A 186 -10.79 0.04 5.49
N LEU A 187 -10.96 0.64 6.67
CA LEU A 187 -9.97 0.57 7.75
C LEU A 187 -9.85 -0.86 8.30
N ASP A 188 -10.96 -1.58 8.46
CA ASP A 188 -11.00 -2.98 8.88
C ASP A 188 -10.33 -3.89 7.84
N ALA A 189 -10.45 -3.57 6.56
CA ALA A 189 -9.69 -4.22 5.47
C ALA A 189 -8.20 -3.83 5.46
N GLY A 190 -7.76 -2.91 6.32
CA GLY A 190 -6.35 -2.56 6.49
C GLY A 190 -5.87 -1.36 5.67
N ALA A 191 -6.79 -0.49 5.21
CA ALA A 191 -6.39 0.84 4.74
C ALA A 191 -5.74 1.63 5.87
N ILE A 192 -4.68 2.37 5.55
CA ILE A 192 -4.02 3.30 6.47
C ILE A 192 -4.74 4.65 6.55
N ASP A 193 -5.41 5.04 5.46
CA ASP A 193 -6.23 6.23 5.32
C ASP A 193 -7.28 6.00 4.22
N VAL A 194 -8.35 6.79 4.27
CA VAL A 194 -9.47 6.72 3.34
C VAL A 194 -9.73 8.10 2.74
N LEU A 195 -9.71 8.15 1.41
CA LEU A 195 -10.06 9.32 0.62
C LEU A 195 -11.45 9.16 0.01
N THR A 196 -12.03 10.27 -0.41
CA THR A 196 -13.31 10.31 -1.11
C THR A 196 -13.08 10.94 -2.46
N ALA A 197 -13.64 10.31 -3.50
CA ALA A 197 -13.66 10.91 -4.82
C ALA A 197 -14.81 11.96 -4.90
N PRO A 198 -14.67 13.03 -5.70
CA PRO A 198 -13.46 13.42 -6.42
C PRO A 198 -12.32 13.79 -5.47
N LEU A 199 -11.08 13.42 -5.82
CA LEU A 199 -9.94 13.60 -4.92
C LEU A 199 -9.64 15.07 -4.67
N ASP A 200 -9.60 15.45 -3.40
CA ASP A 200 -9.14 16.78 -2.97
C ASP A 200 -7.61 16.82 -2.82
N ARG A 201 -6.99 17.84 -3.42
CA ARG A 201 -5.53 18.03 -3.40
C ARG A 201 -4.98 18.22 -1.99
N ILE A 202 -5.72 18.88 -1.10
CA ILE A 202 -5.25 19.09 0.28
C ILE A 202 -5.26 17.77 1.04
N ARG A 203 -6.34 16.99 0.92
CA ARG A 203 -6.43 15.63 1.47
C ARG A 203 -5.32 14.71 0.97
N VAL A 204 -5.06 14.69 -0.35
CA VAL A 204 -3.99 13.88 -0.93
C VAL A 204 -2.61 14.35 -0.45
N GLN A 205 -2.35 15.66 -0.38
CA GLN A 205 -1.09 16.20 0.15
C GLN A 205 -0.85 15.80 1.61
N SER A 206 -1.90 15.68 2.42
CA SER A 206 -1.78 15.26 3.82
C SER A 206 -1.18 13.84 3.98
N LEU A 207 -1.29 13.00 2.95
CA LEU A 207 -0.70 11.66 2.93
C LEU A 207 0.83 11.66 3.04
N VAL A 208 1.49 12.79 2.76
CA VAL A 208 2.94 12.93 2.93
C VAL A 208 3.39 12.60 4.36
N VAL A 209 2.52 12.78 5.35
CA VAL A 209 2.78 12.41 6.75
C VAL A 209 2.96 10.90 6.90
N HIS A 210 2.15 10.10 6.20
CA HIS A 210 2.29 8.63 6.19
C HIS A 210 3.58 8.21 5.51
N ALA A 211 3.90 8.78 4.34
CA ALA A 211 5.17 8.55 3.66
C ALA A 211 6.38 8.87 4.55
N TYR A 212 6.37 10.02 5.22
CA TYR A 212 7.42 10.40 6.15
C TYR A 212 7.58 9.42 7.30
N ARG A 213 6.47 8.98 7.91
CA ARG A 213 6.49 8.02 9.02
C ARG A 213 7.04 6.67 8.57
N SER A 214 6.55 6.13 7.45
CA SER A 214 7.00 4.84 6.92
C SER A 214 8.49 4.88 6.56
N ARG A 215 8.94 5.93 5.84
CA ARG A 215 10.37 6.12 5.53
C ARG A 215 11.23 6.23 6.77
N LYS A 216 10.80 7.03 7.76
CA LYS A 216 11.55 7.22 9.01
C LYS A 216 11.67 5.92 9.80
N THR A 217 10.61 5.12 9.85
CA THR A 217 10.63 3.78 10.48
C THR A 217 11.59 2.85 9.74
N ALA A 218 11.49 2.77 8.41
CA ALA A 218 12.38 1.94 7.59
C ALA A 218 13.87 2.31 7.75
N LEU A 219 14.21 3.61 7.77
CA LEU A 219 15.59 4.08 8.01
C LEU A 219 16.10 3.68 9.41
N ARG A 220 15.24 3.77 10.44
CA ARG A 220 15.58 3.32 11.80
C ARG A 220 15.81 1.81 11.85
N GLU A 221 15.01 1.02 11.16
CA GLU A 221 15.18 -0.43 11.09
C GLU A 221 16.44 -0.83 10.31
N GLN A 222 16.70 -0.20 9.16
CA GLN A 222 17.89 -0.41 8.37
C GLN A 222 19.17 -0.12 9.17
N SER A 223 19.20 1.00 9.91
CA SER A 223 20.33 1.33 10.79
C SER A 223 20.51 0.34 11.95
N ARG A 224 19.41 -0.11 12.58
CA ARG A 224 19.43 -1.17 13.61
C ARG A 224 19.95 -2.50 13.07
N PHE A 225 19.57 -2.86 11.85
CA PHE A 225 20.04 -4.08 11.20
C PHE A 225 21.56 -4.01 10.93
N MET A 226 22.04 -2.87 10.44
CA MET A 226 23.47 -2.64 10.19
C MET A 226 24.30 -2.57 11.48
N SER A 227 23.77 -2.03 12.57
CA SER A 227 24.46 -2.00 13.86
C SER A 227 24.59 -3.39 14.49
N ARG A 228 23.55 -4.24 14.37
CA ARG A 228 23.61 -5.65 14.83
C ARG A 228 24.65 -6.48 14.08
N LYS A 229 24.88 -6.21 12.79
CA LYS A 229 25.95 -6.86 12.01
C LYS A 229 27.35 -6.50 12.50
N LYS A 230 27.57 -5.29 13.03
CA LYS A 230 28.86 -4.89 13.60
C LYS A 230 29.14 -5.55 14.95
N LEU A 231 28.12 -5.82 15.76
CA LEU A 231 28.29 -6.44 17.08
C LEU A 231 28.61 -7.95 17.03
N ARG A 232 28.19 -8.65 15.97
CA ARG A 232 28.45 -10.10 15.81
C ARG A 232 29.90 -10.46 15.47
N LYS A 233 30.80 -9.48 15.30
CA LYS A 233 32.24 -9.72 15.19
C LYS A 233 33.02 -9.55 16.51
N HIS A 234 32.32 -9.28 17.62
CA HIS A 234 32.88 -9.35 18.97
C HIS A 234 32.37 -10.59 19.74
N SER A 235 32.11 -11.70 19.05
CA SER A 235 31.95 -12.98 19.74
C SER A 235 33.33 -13.49 20.16
N TRP A 236 33.66 -13.33 21.44
CA TRP A 236 34.52 -14.20 22.25
C TRP A 236 35.41 -15.19 21.47
N VAL A 237 36.37 -14.66 20.71
CA VAL A 237 37.60 -15.43 20.41
C VAL A 237 38.42 -15.32 21.69
N GLY A 238 38.75 -16.46 22.27
CA GLY A 238 39.30 -16.59 23.60
C GLY A 238 40.40 -15.58 23.90
N VAL A 239 40.08 -14.62 24.77
CA VAL A 239 41.09 -13.99 25.63
C VAL A 239 41.25 -14.91 26.83
N HIS A 240 41.81 -16.10 26.59
CA HIS A 240 42.75 -16.65 27.55
C HIS A 240 44.05 -15.89 27.28
N ASP A 241 44.20 -14.71 27.88
CA ASP A 241 45.55 -14.22 28.16
C ASP A 241 46.09 -15.18 29.21
N GLU A 242 46.75 -16.23 28.73
CA GLU A 242 47.81 -16.92 29.47
C GLU A 242 48.67 -15.84 30.13
N GLN A 243 48.55 -15.68 31.44
CA GLN A 243 49.67 -15.20 32.24
C GLN A 243 50.52 -16.44 32.55
N PRO A 244 51.64 -16.69 31.82
CA PRO A 244 52.54 -17.74 32.26
C PRO A 244 53.33 -17.15 33.45
N TYR A 245 53.06 -17.67 34.65
CA TYR A 245 54.00 -17.67 35.77
C TYR A 245 54.34 -16.33 36.46
N SER A 246 53.36 -15.49 36.77
CA SER A 246 53.57 -14.36 37.71
C SER A 246 53.82 -14.83 39.16
N TYR A 247 53.37 -16.03 39.52
CA TYR A 247 53.53 -16.61 40.86
C TYR A 247 54.84 -17.41 41.05
N LEU A 248 55.70 -17.55 40.04
CA LEU A 248 57.00 -18.26 40.15
C LEU A 248 58.20 -17.35 40.46
N ARG A 249 57.96 -16.08 40.82
CA ARG A 249 59.02 -15.13 41.21
C ARG A 249 58.83 -14.62 42.62
N GLU A 250 58.77 -15.50 43.62
CA GLU A 250 59.11 -15.12 45.01
C GLU A 250 59.26 -16.36 45.88
N ALA A 251 60.42 -17.02 45.77
CA ALA A 251 60.99 -17.87 46.82
C ALA A 251 62.47 -18.14 46.48
N MET A 252 63.31 -17.14 46.75
CA MET A 252 64.75 -17.30 47.02
C MET A 252 65.02 -16.78 48.41
#